data_AF-F8FLI8-F1
#
_entry.id   AF-F8FLI8-F1
#
_cell.length_a   1.000
_cell.length_b   1.000
_cell.length_c   1.000
_cell.angle_alpha   90.00
_cell.angle_beta   90.00
_cell.angle_gamma   90.00
#
_symmetry.space_group_name_H-M   'P 1'
#
loop_
_entity.id
_entity.type
_entity.pdbx_description
1 polymer ?
#
loop_
_entity_poly.entity_id
_entity_poly.type
_entity_poly.pdbx_seq_one_letter_code
_entity_poly.pdbx_strand_id
1 'polypeptide(L)'
;MQEKIRRAGTGSQVLTLVFGMWLTAGMFLEQWENSRAAAGEADRLAGGGGAELLLYSGLAASILWLGWFMVRGKLLHGSWKSGLPDGYGAGLAGAGLFLLGSLGGLLWQLAGELQPGGIEEHYSPTRLLQTAGAVLLVTSPFRAVWRLPGRVPGRGELWPGLLSLALGTSIAALALSSHWMLNSGSASRSGLERLGSELEPLATGLRESLYGTVIEHGLAGVLLTSALLTVPLVWSVNRWKLPFGSLFILFTVPVLFMCIPGQSAYMAPAGIVTGLAADLLYGFLGASHRNNWKKHVLAALVPLLLTGAFLVLEHLRDGLGWPPALWSGAMVLSALQGIVLSHLVAMNKEDSA
;
A
#
# COMPACT_ATOMS: atom_id res chain seq x y z
N MET A 1 8.77 -14.06 -34.58
CA MET A 1 7.29 -14.13 -34.52
C MET A 1 6.85 -13.29 -33.32
N GLN A 2 6.27 -12.09 -33.51
CA GLN A 2 5.84 -11.28 -32.36
C GLN A 2 4.55 -11.85 -31.78
N GLU A 3 4.60 -12.26 -30.51
CA GLU A 3 3.43 -12.75 -29.78
C GLU A 3 2.37 -11.63 -29.72
N LYS A 4 1.18 -11.91 -30.26
CA LYS A 4 0.09 -10.92 -30.32
C LYS A 4 -0.47 -10.71 -28.92
N ILE A 5 -0.10 -9.59 -28.29
CA ILE A 5 -0.55 -9.24 -26.93
C ILE A 5 -2.07 -9.20 -26.84
N ARG A 6 -2.65 -9.98 -25.92
CA ARG A 6 -4.08 -10.04 -25.64
C ARG A 6 -4.47 -8.96 -24.63
N ARG A 7 -5.31 -8.02 -25.07
CA ARG A 7 -5.69 -6.86 -24.26
C ARG A 7 -7.09 -7.01 -23.71
N ALA A 8 -7.25 -6.68 -22.43
CA ALA A 8 -8.55 -6.33 -21.88
C ALA A 8 -8.98 -4.95 -22.41
N GLY A 9 -10.26 -4.82 -22.78
CA GLY A 9 -10.83 -3.51 -23.12
C GLY A 9 -10.88 -2.59 -21.88
N THR A 10 -11.00 -1.28 -22.09
CA THR A 10 -11.04 -0.29 -21.00
C THR A 10 -12.14 -0.59 -19.98
N GLY A 11 -13.35 -0.96 -20.43
CA GLY A 11 -14.44 -1.34 -19.52
C GLY A 11 -14.10 -2.57 -18.66
N SER A 12 -13.36 -3.53 -19.21
CA SER A 12 -12.90 -4.70 -18.47
C SER A 12 -11.85 -4.35 -17.41
N GLN A 13 -10.95 -3.41 -17.70
CA GLN A 13 -9.96 -2.91 -16.74
C GLN A 13 -10.65 -2.19 -15.58
N VAL A 14 -11.67 -1.38 -15.88
CA VAL A 14 -12.48 -0.68 -14.87
C VAL A 14 -13.24 -1.68 -13.98
N LEU A 15 -13.87 -2.71 -14.55
CA LEU A 15 -14.54 -3.75 -13.76
C LEU A 15 -13.56 -4.50 -12.84
N THR A 16 -12.39 -4.89 -13.36
CA THR A 16 -11.33 -5.49 -12.51
C THR A 16 -10.91 -4.57 -11.38
N LEU A 17 -10.81 -3.27 -11.65
CA LEU A 17 -10.48 -2.27 -10.65
C LEU A 17 -11.58 -2.14 -9.58
N VAL A 18 -12.86 -2.12 -9.98
CA VAL A 18 -14.00 -2.04 -9.04
C VAL A 18 -14.00 -3.24 -8.10
N PHE A 19 -13.83 -4.46 -8.62
CA PHE A 19 -13.76 -5.66 -7.78
C PHE A 19 -12.51 -5.68 -6.89
N GLY A 20 -11.37 -5.20 -7.40
CA GLY A 20 -10.15 -5.03 -6.62
C GLY A 20 -10.29 -4.00 -5.48
N MET A 21 -10.98 -2.89 -5.73
CA MET A 21 -11.27 -1.86 -4.73
C MET A 21 -12.24 -2.38 -3.67
N TRP A 22 -13.26 -3.15 -4.07
CA TRP A 22 -14.17 -3.83 -3.16
C TRP A 22 -13.40 -4.77 -2.22
N LEU A 23 -12.57 -5.66 -2.76
CA LEU A 23 -11.71 -6.54 -1.96
C LEU A 23 -10.82 -5.74 -1.00
N THR A 24 -10.16 -4.69 -1.51
CA THR A 24 -9.26 -3.84 -0.71
C THR A 24 -10.00 -3.17 0.44
N ALA A 25 -11.21 -2.64 0.19
CA ALA A 25 -12.05 -2.05 1.24
C ALA A 25 -12.42 -3.07 2.32
N GLY A 26 -12.76 -4.31 1.93
CA GLY A 26 -12.99 -5.41 2.87
C GLY A 26 -11.79 -5.67 3.78
N MET A 27 -10.58 -5.78 3.22
CA MET A 27 -9.36 -6.04 4.00
C MET A 27 -9.08 -4.93 5.03
N PHE A 28 -9.25 -3.67 4.64
CA PHE A 28 -9.01 -2.54 5.53
C PHE A 28 -10.09 -2.40 6.61
N LEU A 29 -11.34 -2.69 6.29
CA LEU A 29 -12.43 -2.71 7.26
C LEU A 29 -12.30 -3.86 8.26
N GLU A 30 -11.84 -5.04 7.80
CA GLU A 30 -11.57 -6.18 8.69
C GLU A 30 -10.49 -5.80 9.71
N GLN A 31 -9.40 -5.18 9.24
CA GLN A 31 -8.34 -4.70 10.14
C GLN A 31 -8.83 -3.62 11.11
N TRP A 32 -9.75 -2.75 10.68
CA TRP A 32 -10.36 -1.74 11.56
C TRP A 32 -11.25 -2.37 12.64
N GLU A 33 -12.10 -3.34 12.28
CA GLU A 33 -12.91 -4.09 13.24
C GLU A 33 -12.02 -4.80 14.27
N ASN A 34 -10.95 -5.46 13.81
CA ASN A 34 -9.95 -6.10 14.67
C ASN A 34 -9.25 -5.11 15.61
N SER A 35 -8.88 -3.92 15.10
CA SER A 35 -8.22 -2.88 15.89
C SER A 35 -9.14 -2.34 16.99
N ARG A 36 -10.43 -2.15 16.70
CA ARG A 36 -11.44 -1.74 17.69
C ARG A 36 -11.71 -2.82 18.73
N ALA A 37 -11.75 -4.07 18.31
CA ALA A 37 -11.92 -5.20 19.22
C ALA A 37 -10.74 -5.31 20.20
N ALA A 38 -9.51 -5.12 19.72
CA ALA A 38 -8.31 -5.08 20.56
C ALA A 38 -8.31 -3.91 21.56
N ALA A 39 -8.90 -2.77 21.18
CA ALA A 39 -9.08 -1.61 22.06
C ALA A 39 -10.23 -1.76 23.08
N GLY A 40 -10.98 -2.87 23.05
CA GLY A 40 -12.15 -3.08 23.92
C GLY A 40 -13.39 -2.27 23.52
N GLU A 41 -13.39 -1.68 22.31
CA GLU A 41 -14.44 -0.80 21.79
C GLU A 41 -15.49 -1.54 20.93
N ALA A 42 -15.39 -2.87 20.81
CA ALA A 42 -16.28 -3.67 20.00
C ALA A 42 -17.43 -4.26 20.82
N ASP A 43 -18.66 -3.95 20.42
CA ASP A 43 -19.86 -4.62 20.92
C ASP A 43 -19.92 -6.02 20.28
N ARG A 44 -19.53 -7.05 21.04
CA ARG A 44 -19.42 -8.44 20.57
C ARG A 44 -20.74 -9.01 20.00
N LEU A 45 -21.86 -8.32 20.23
CA LEU A 45 -23.21 -8.72 19.82
C LEU A 45 -23.75 -7.96 18.59
N ALA A 46 -23.08 -6.89 18.11
CA ALA A 46 -23.57 -6.04 17.01
C ALA A 46 -22.92 -6.30 15.62
N GLY A 47 -22.23 -7.43 15.44
CA GLY A 47 -21.95 -7.99 14.11
C GLY A 47 -20.53 -7.78 13.57
N GLY A 48 -19.54 -8.49 14.12
CA GLY A 48 -18.18 -8.60 13.58
C GLY A 48 -18.04 -9.45 12.30
N GLY A 49 -19.09 -9.51 11.46
CA GLY A 49 -19.07 -10.23 10.19
C GLY A 49 -19.23 -9.32 8.97
N GLY A 50 -19.49 -8.02 9.15
CA GLY A 50 -19.74 -7.10 8.05
C GLY A 50 -18.52 -6.91 7.15
N ALA A 51 -17.35 -6.67 7.74
CA ALA A 51 -16.11 -6.53 6.97
C ALA A 51 -15.67 -7.84 6.30
N GLU A 52 -15.81 -8.97 7.00
CA GLU A 52 -15.49 -10.29 6.46
C GLU A 52 -16.39 -10.65 5.26
N LEU A 53 -17.69 -10.39 5.35
CA LEU A 53 -18.61 -10.52 4.23
C LEU A 53 -18.22 -9.63 3.06
N LEU A 54 -17.83 -8.37 3.33
CA LEU A 54 -17.38 -7.45 2.29
C LEU A 54 -16.10 -7.93 1.60
N LEU A 55 -15.14 -8.43 2.38
CA LEU A 55 -13.88 -9.01 1.89
C LEU A 55 -14.16 -10.20 0.95
N TYR A 56 -14.86 -11.22 1.45
CA TYR A 56 -15.07 -12.45 0.69
C TYR A 56 -16.03 -12.25 -0.48
N SER A 57 -17.00 -11.33 -0.41
CA SER A 57 -17.82 -10.98 -1.56
C SER A 57 -17.02 -10.25 -2.65
N GLY A 58 -16.09 -9.36 -2.28
CA GLY A 58 -15.14 -8.73 -3.21
C GLY A 58 -14.18 -9.73 -3.85
N LEU A 59 -13.70 -10.71 -3.07
CA LEU A 59 -12.91 -11.83 -3.57
C LEU A 59 -13.71 -12.68 -4.57
N ALA A 60 -14.93 -13.07 -4.20
CA ALA A 60 -15.81 -13.87 -5.04
C ALA A 60 -16.10 -13.16 -6.37
N ALA A 61 -16.42 -11.86 -6.33
CA ALA A 61 -16.62 -11.04 -7.52
C ALA A 61 -15.37 -11.04 -8.43
N SER A 62 -14.18 -10.89 -7.84
CA SER A 62 -12.91 -10.92 -8.57
C SER A 62 -12.64 -12.29 -9.22
N ILE A 63 -12.88 -13.38 -8.50
CA ILE A 63 -12.68 -14.75 -8.99
C ILE A 63 -13.67 -15.08 -10.10
N LEU A 64 -14.96 -14.76 -9.91
CA LEU A 64 -16.00 -14.97 -10.92
C LEU A 64 -15.71 -14.17 -12.18
N TRP A 65 -15.19 -12.95 -12.05
CA TRP A 65 -14.79 -12.12 -13.17
C TRP A 65 -13.59 -12.70 -13.95
N LEU A 66 -12.57 -13.21 -13.26
CA LEU A 66 -11.47 -13.92 -13.92
C LEU A 66 -11.93 -15.24 -14.56
N GLY A 67 -12.81 -15.98 -13.88
CA GLY A 67 -13.43 -17.19 -14.40
C GLY A 67 -14.24 -16.92 -15.67
N TRP A 68 -14.95 -15.80 -15.73
CA TRP A 68 -15.68 -15.36 -16.92
C TRP A 68 -14.76 -15.18 -18.13
N PHE A 69 -13.57 -14.57 -17.97
CA PHE A 69 -12.58 -14.51 -19.07
C PHE A 69 -12.17 -15.89 -19.56
N MET A 70 -11.94 -16.82 -18.64
CA MET A 70 -11.54 -18.19 -18.97
C MET A 70 -12.67 -18.94 -19.71
N VAL A 71 -13.91 -18.86 -19.22
CA VAL A 71 -15.09 -19.49 -19.86
C VAL A 71 -15.30 -18.90 -21.26
N ARG A 72 -15.26 -17.57 -21.39
CA ARG A 72 -15.39 -16.89 -22.68
C ARG A 72 -14.28 -17.28 -23.65
N GLY A 73 -13.04 -17.39 -23.17
CA GLY A 73 -11.90 -17.88 -23.95
C GLY A 73 -12.11 -19.30 -24.47
N LYS A 74 -12.63 -20.20 -23.62
CA LYS A 74 -12.95 -21.57 -24.04
C LYS A 74 -14.05 -21.59 -25.09
N LEU A 75 -15.13 -20.84 -24.89
CA LEU A 75 -16.27 -20.80 -25.80
C LEU A 75 -15.91 -20.20 -27.18
N LEU A 76 -15.06 -19.17 -27.23
CA LEU A 76 -14.71 -18.47 -28.48
C LEU A 76 -13.44 -18.99 -29.17
N HIS A 77 -12.50 -19.56 -28.41
CA HIS A 77 -11.15 -19.86 -28.89
C HIS A 77 -10.66 -21.26 -28.49
N GLY A 78 -11.53 -22.10 -27.94
CA GLY A 78 -11.24 -23.51 -27.62
C GLY A 78 -10.22 -23.74 -26.50
N SER A 79 -9.75 -22.70 -25.81
CA SER A 79 -8.74 -22.82 -24.75
C SER A 79 -9.03 -21.88 -23.58
N TRP A 80 -8.90 -22.40 -22.35
CA TRP A 80 -9.04 -21.60 -21.13
C TRP A 80 -7.96 -20.53 -21.01
N LYS A 81 -6.72 -20.88 -21.38
CA LYS A 81 -5.56 -19.97 -21.33
C LYS A 81 -5.66 -18.86 -22.36
N SER A 82 -6.40 -19.07 -23.45
CA SER A 82 -6.53 -18.05 -24.50
C SER A 82 -7.46 -16.89 -24.14
N GLY A 83 -8.30 -17.05 -23.11
CA GLY A 83 -9.25 -16.04 -22.67
C GLY A 83 -8.69 -14.97 -21.74
N LEU A 84 -7.59 -15.25 -21.04
CA LEU A 84 -7.00 -14.32 -20.07
C LEU A 84 -6.23 -13.20 -20.78
N PRO A 85 -6.48 -11.92 -20.42
CA PRO A 85 -5.64 -10.81 -20.86
C PRO A 85 -4.19 -10.94 -20.36
N ASP A 86 -3.25 -10.40 -21.11
CA ASP A 86 -1.86 -10.33 -20.67
C ASP A 86 -1.73 -9.46 -19.42
N GLY A 87 -0.99 -9.95 -18.43
CA GLY A 87 -0.85 -9.32 -17.11
C GLY A 87 -1.83 -9.85 -16.05
N TYR A 88 -2.89 -10.57 -16.45
CA TYR A 88 -3.88 -11.14 -15.52
C TYR A 88 -3.50 -12.53 -15.01
N GLY A 89 -2.56 -13.23 -15.66
CA GLY A 89 -2.13 -14.57 -15.22
C GLY A 89 -1.61 -14.60 -13.79
N ALA A 90 -0.83 -13.60 -13.38
CA ALA A 90 -0.38 -13.46 -12.00
C ALA A 90 -1.54 -13.15 -11.03
N GLY A 91 -2.60 -12.49 -11.49
CA GLY A 91 -3.80 -12.25 -10.69
C GLY A 91 -4.59 -13.53 -10.45
N LEU A 92 -4.68 -14.41 -11.44
CA LEU A 92 -5.27 -15.75 -11.26
C LEU A 92 -4.48 -16.58 -10.24
N ALA A 93 -3.15 -16.55 -10.32
CA ALA A 93 -2.30 -17.18 -9.29
C ALA A 93 -2.54 -16.54 -7.91
N GLY A 94 -2.67 -15.21 -7.86
CA GLY A 94 -2.99 -14.46 -6.65
C GLY A 94 -4.31 -14.88 -6.01
N ALA A 95 -5.37 -15.08 -6.80
CA ALA A 95 -6.63 -15.61 -6.30
C ALA A 95 -6.47 -17.01 -5.68
N GLY A 96 -5.68 -17.89 -6.29
CA GLY A 96 -5.35 -19.20 -5.72
C GLY A 96 -4.60 -19.10 -4.39
N LEU A 97 -3.57 -18.24 -4.31
CA LEU A 97 -2.82 -18.00 -3.08
C LEU A 97 -3.71 -17.43 -1.97
N PHE A 98 -4.63 -16.53 -2.31
CA PHE A 98 -5.57 -15.98 -1.35
C PHE A 98 -6.46 -17.08 -0.76
N LEU A 99 -7.09 -17.89 -1.62
CA LEU A 99 -7.94 -19.00 -1.17
C LEU A 99 -7.17 -20.02 -0.32
N LEU A 100 -5.93 -20.36 -0.71
CA LEU A 100 -5.07 -21.23 0.07
C LEU A 100 -4.72 -20.62 1.44
N GLY A 101 -4.43 -19.32 1.49
CA GLY A 101 -4.18 -18.60 2.73
C GLY A 101 -5.43 -18.53 3.62
N SER A 102 -6.62 -18.31 3.06
CA SER A 102 -7.88 -18.30 3.82
C SER A 102 -8.21 -19.69 4.38
N LEU A 103 -8.11 -20.73 3.56
CA LEU A 103 -8.36 -22.11 4.01
C LEU A 103 -7.34 -22.55 5.06
N GLY A 104 -6.05 -22.27 4.83
CA GLY A 104 -5.00 -22.59 5.79
C GLY A 104 -5.18 -21.84 7.11
N GLY A 105 -5.55 -20.56 7.07
CA GLY A 105 -5.85 -19.76 8.25
C GLY A 105 -7.00 -20.35 9.07
N LEU A 106 -8.10 -20.69 8.40
CA LEU A 106 -9.26 -21.32 9.05
C LEU A 106 -8.90 -22.66 9.71
N LEU A 107 -8.19 -23.55 9.00
CA LEU A 107 -7.78 -24.84 9.55
C LEU A 107 -6.84 -24.69 10.75
N TRP A 108 -5.93 -23.71 10.73
CA TRP A 108 -5.02 -23.44 11.83
C TRP A 108 -5.74 -22.90 13.07
N GLN A 109 -6.71 -22.00 12.87
CA GLN A 109 -7.56 -21.53 13.96
C GLN A 109 -8.40 -22.67 14.56
N LEU A 110 -8.94 -23.56 13.72
CA LEU A 110 -9.70 -24.74 14.18
C LEU A 110 -8.82 -25.75 14.94
N ALA A 111 -7.52 -25.81 14.66
CA ALA A 111 -6.57 -26.62 15.43
C ALA A 111 -6.28 -26.02 16.82
N GLY A 112 -6.68 -24.77 17.08
CA GLY A 112 -6.53 -24.10 18.37
C GLY A 112 -5.15 -23.50 18.65
N GLU A 113 -4.23 -23.56 17.68
CA GLU A 113 -2.86 -23.04 17.84
C GLU A 113 -2.72 -21.55 17.44
N LEU A 114 -3.64 -21.04 16.60
CA LEU A 114 -3.60 -19.66 16.12
C LEU A 114 -4.70 -18.84 16.76
N GLN A 115 -4.32 -17.86 17.59
CA GLN A 115 -5.24 -16.99 18.29
C GLN A 115 -5.76 -15.87 17.37
N PRO A 116 -7.09 -15.72 17.19
CA PRO A 116 -7.68 -14.65 16.39
C PRO A 116 -7.36 -13.26 16.97
N GLY A 117 -7.03 -12.31 16.10
CA GLY A 117 -6.74 -10.91 16.44
C GLY A 117 -5.36 -10.69 17.08
N GLY A 118 -4.55 -11.73 17.26
CA GLY A 118 -3.20 -11.63 17.82
C GLY A 118 -2.16 -11.15 16.81
N ILE A 119 -1.01 -10.68 17.33
CA ILE A 119 0.16 -10.35 16.50
C ILE A 119 0.64 -11.56 15.68
N GLU A 120 0.54 -12.77 16.24
CA GLU A 120 0.90 -14.02 15.57
C GLU A 120 0.03 -14.29 14.34
N GLU A 121 -1.27 -13.99 14.41
CA GLU A 121 -2.16 -14.10 13.25
C GLU A 121 -1.75 -13.11 12.17
N HIS A 122 -1.46 -11.86 12.55
CA HIS A 122 -1.05 -10.80 11.61
C HIS A 122 0.18 -11.21 10.77
N TYR A 123 1.18 -11.83 11.40
CA TYR A 123 2.41 -12.30 10.75
C TYR A 123 2.38 -13.76 10.31
N SER A 124 1.25 -14.45 10.47
CA SER A 124 1.13 -15.86 10.11
C SER A 124 1.37 -16.08 8.61
N PRO A 125 1.98 -17.21 8.21
CA PRO A 125 2.18 -17.54 6.80
C PRO A 125 0.89 -17.51 5.97
N THR A 126 -0.24 -17.87 6.58
CA THR A 126 -1.56 -17.88 5.94
C THR A 126 -2.07 -16.47 5.63
N ARG A 127 -1.88 -15.51 6.54
CA ARG A 127 -2.23 -14.10 6.31
C ARG A 127 -1.27 -13.40 5.34
N LEU A 128 0.01 -13.77 5.35
CA LEU A 128 0.97 -13.30 4.36
C LEU A 128 0.66 -13.84 2.95
N LEU A 129 0.19 -15.09 2.84
CA LEU A 129 -0.30 -15.66 1.58
C LEU A 129 -1.54 -14.92 1.07
N GLN A 130 -2.49 -14.56 1.95
CA GLN A 130 -3.64 -13.74 1.57
C GLN A 130 -3.20 -12.37 1.07
N THR A 131 -2.30 -11.69 1.79
CA THR A 131 -1.76 -10.38 1.37
C THR A 131 -1.08 -10.48 0.01
N ALA A 132 -0.16 -11.43 -0.17
CA ALA A 132 0.53 -11.64 -1.44
C ALA A 132 -0.46 -11.95 -2.57
N GLY A 133 -1.44 -12.81 -2.31
CA GLY A 133 -2.51 -13.16 -3.24
C GLY A 133 -3.33 -11.94 -3.67
N ALA A 134 -3.73 -11.10 -2.71
CA ALA A 134 -4.51 -9.90 -2.96
C ALA A 134 -3.73 -8.84 -3.74
N VAL A 135 -2.45 -8.60 -3.40
CA VAL A 135 -1.55 -7.71 -4.16
C VAL A 135 -1.44 -8.19 -5.61
N LEU A 136 -1.20 -9.49 -5.80
CA LEU A 136 -1.13 -10.06 -7.15
C LEU A 136 -2.46 -9.91 -7.88
N LEU A 137 -3.59 -10.12 -7.24
CA LEU A 137 -4.91 -9.99 -7.86
C LEU A 137 -5.19 -8.55 -8.30
N VAL A 138 -5.06 -7.58 -7.39
CA VAL A 138 -5.45 -6.18 -7.62
C VAL A 138 -4.52 -5.44 -8.59
N THR A 139 -3.25 -5.87 -8.70
CA THR A 139 -2.27 -5.27 -9.62
C THR A 139 -2.37 -5.77 -11.06
N SER A 140 -3.40 -6.57 -11.40
CA SER A 140 -3.60 -7.10 -12.77
C SER A 140 -3.71 -6.01 -13.84
N PRO A 141 -4.53 -4.94 -13.66
CA PRO A 141 -4.57 -3.82 -14.59
C PRO A 141 -3.21 -3.13 -14.78
N PHE A 142 -2.47 -2.88 -13.69
CA PHE A 142 -1.13 -2.28 -13.76
C PHE A 142 -0.18 -3.12 -14.63
N ARG A 143 -0.12 -4.43 -14.40
CA ARG A 143 0.73 -5.35 -15.19
C ARG A 143 0.31 -5.43 -16.65
N ALA A 144 -0.98 -5.32 -16.95
CA ALA A 144 -1.47 -5.28 -18.32
C ALA A 144 -0.98 -4.03 -19.06
N VAL A 145 -1.01 -2.86 -18.40
CA VAL A 145 -0.48 -1.61 -18.94
C VAL A 145 1.05 -1.66 -19.06
N TRP A 146 1.74 -2.26 -18.09
CA TRP A 146 3.20 -2.41 -18.10
C TRP A 146 3.74 -3.16 -19.33
N ARG A 147 2.99 -4.17 -19.78
CA ARG A 147 3.32 -5.03 -20.93
C ARG A 147 3.04 -4.37 -22.29
N LEU A 148 2.48 -3.16 -22.33
CA LEU A 148 2.22 -2.49 -23.61
C LEU A 148 3.54 -2.21 -24.37
N PRO A 149 3.65 -2.63 -25.64
CA PRO A 149 4.89 -2.54 -26.39
C PRO A 149 5.10 -1.13 -26.92
N GLY A 150 6.30 -0.57 -26.70
CA GLY A 150 6.89 0.54 -27.46
C GLY A 150 6.14 1.88 -27.51
N ARG A 151 4.93 2.00 -26.95
CA ARG A 151 4.10 3.19 -26.99
C ARG A 151 3.86 3.78 -25.62
N VAL A 152 3.61 5.08 -25.58
CA VAL A 152 3.12 5.76 -24.39
C VAL A 152 1.64 5.39 -24.21
N PRO A 153 1.22 4.84 -23.05
CA PRO A 153 -0.19 4.56 -22.78
C PRO A 153 -1.02 5.86 -22.81
N GLY A 154 -2.26 5.77 -23.30
CA GLY A 154 -3.19 6.88 -23.21
C GLY A 154 -3.64 7.12 -21.77
N ARG A 155 -4.20 8.31 -21.46
CA ARG A 155 -4.69 8.63 -20.10
C ARG A 155 -5.69 7.60 -19.58
N GLY A 156 -6.63 7.16 -20.42
CA GLY A 156 -7.65 6.17 -20.07
C GLY A 156 -7.11 4.75 -19.84
N GLU A 157 -5.88 4.45 -20.26
CA GLU A 157 -5.21 3.17 -19.96
C GLU A 157 -4.33 3.30 -18.72
N LEU A 158 -3.63 4.43 -18.58
CA LEU A 158 -2.67 4.64 -17.51
C LEU A 158 -3.33 4.86 -16.15
N TRP A 159 -4.44 5.62 -16.10
CA TRP A 159 -5.14 5.90 -14.84
C TRP A 159 -5.64 4.64 -14.11
N PRO A 160 -6.36 3.70 -14.78
CA PRO A 160 -6.73 2.43 -14.15
C PRO A 160 -5.51 1.61 -13.72
N GLY A 161 -4.42 1.63 -14.50
CA GLY A 161 -3.18 0.96 -14.14
C GLY A 161 -2.54 1.56 -12.88
N LEU A 162 -2.46 2.89 -12.76
CA LEU A 162 -1.88 3.57 -11.61
C LEU A 162 -2.75 3.43 -10.35
N LEU A 163 -4.07 3.47 -10.49
CA LEU A 163 -4.98 3.23 -9.38
C LEU A 163 -4.89 1.76 -8.90
N SER A 164 -4.76 0.81 -9.82
CA SER A 164 -4.46 -0.58 -9.51
C SER A 164 -3.12 -0.75 -8.78
N LEU A 165 -2.08 0.00 -9.18
CA LEU A 165 -0.81 0.03 -8.46
C LEU A 165 -0.98 0.61 -7.05
N ALA A 166 -1.69 1.73 -6.92
CA ALA A 166 -1.97 2.37 -5.64
C ALA A 166 -2.72 1.42 -4.68
N LEU A 167 -3.74 0.71 -5.16
CA LEU A 167 -4.45 -0.31 -4.36
C LEU A 167 -3.50 -1.44 -3.94
N GLY A 168 -2.64 -1.92 -4.84
CA GLY A 168 -1.62 -2.92 -4.49
C GLY A 168 -0.65 -2.41 -3.42
N THR A 169 -0.25 -1.15 -3.50
CA THR A 169 0.57 -0.48 -2.48
C THR A 169 -0.18 -0.34 -1.16
N SER A 170 -1.49 -0.02 -1.17
CA SER A 170 -2.32 -0.01 0.04
C SER A 170 -2.32 -1.37 0.73
N ILE A 171 -2.56 -2.46 -0.01
CA ILE A 171 -2.56 -3.81 0.56
C ILE A 171 -1.18 -4.19 1.11
N ALA A 172 -0.10 -3.83 0.42
CA ALA A 172 1.26 -4.01 0.94
C ALA A 172 1.49 -3.20 2.24
N ALA A 173 0.95 -1.99 2.33
CA ALA A 173 1.01 -1.17 3.53
C ALA A 173 0.23 -1.81 4.69
N LEU A 174 -0.90 -2.47 4.41
CA LEU A 174 -1.71 -3.15 5.43
C LEU A 174 -0.94 -4.26 6.15
N ALA A 175 -0.12 -5.04 5.43
CA ALA A 175 0.77 -6.03 6.06
C ALA A 175 1.80 -5.40 7.00
N LEU A 176 2.18 -4.15 6.76
CA LEU A 176 3.09 -3.37 7.60
C LEU A 176 2.35 -2.49 8.63
N SER A 177 1.04 -2.69 8.85
CA SER A 177 0.22 -1.76 9.64
C SER A 177 0.67 -1.56 11.08
N SER A 178 1.34 -2.54 11.71
CA SER A 178 1.92 -2.36 13.05
C SER A 178 3.14 -1.42 13.06
N HIS A 179 3.77 -1.19 11.91
CA HIS A 179 5.03 -0.49 11.73
C HIS A 179 4.92 0.65 10.72
N TRP A 180 3.73 1.16 10.40
CA TRP A 180 3.61 2.31 9.50
C TRP A 180 3.64 3.64 10.25
N MET A 181 3.89 4.71 9.51
CA MET A 181 4.04 6.07 10.04
C MET A 181 2.77 6.59 10.72
N LEU A 182 1.58 6.13 10.27
CA LEU A 182 0.29 6.60 10.79
C LEU A 182 -0.04 6.07 12.19
N ASN A 183 0.83 5.23 12.77
CA ASN A 183 0.77 4.85 14.18
C ASN A 183 1.42 5.95 15.03
N SER A 184 0.62 6.99 15.30
CA SER A 184 1.06 8.30 15.80
C SER A 184 1.63 8.32 17.22
N GLY A 185 1.31 7.32 18.05
CA GLY A 185 1.66 7.32 19.47
C GLY A 185 3.16 7.36 19.77
N SER A 186 4.01 6.98 18.80
CA SER A 186 5.47 7.00 18.93
C SER A 186 6.10 8.38 18.68
N ALA A 187 5.39 9.30 18.00
CA ALA A 187 5.87 10.63 17.65
C ALA A 187 5.13 11.76 18.40
N SER A 188 3.91 11.49 18.86
CA SER A 188 3.08 12.46 19.56
C SER A 188 3.58 12.71 20.99
N ARG A 189 3.46 13.97 21.46
CA ARG A 189 3.84 14.33 22.83
C ARG A 189 2.94 13.63 23.84
N SER A 190 1.63 13.66 23.62
CA SER A 190 0.66 12.99 24.49
C SER A 190 0.91 11.48 24.59
N GLY A 191 1.31 10.83 23.49
CA GLY A 191 1.67 9.41 23.47
C GLY A 191 2.92 9.10 24.30
N LEU A 192 3.98 9.89 24.12
CA LEU A 192 5.22 9.71 24.87
C LEU A 192 5.09 10.08 26.36
N GLU A 193 4.29 11.09 26.71
CA GLU A 193 4.01 11.44 28.10
C GLU A 193 3.22 10.32 28.81
N ARG A 194 2.21 9.75 28.14
CA ARG A 194 1.46 8.59 28.66
C ARG A 194 2.38 7.40 28.90
N LEU A 195 3.19 7.05 27.90
CA LEU A 195 4.21 6.01 28.04
C LEU A 195 5.12 6.29 29.25
N GLY A 196 5.53 7.55 29.45
CA GLY A 196 6.32 7.94 30.60
C GLY A 196 5.69 7.69 31.94
N SER A 197 4.42 8.02 32.07
CA SER A 197 3.66 7.77 33.29
C SER A 197 3.51 6.28 33.57
N GLU A 198 3.29 5.46 32.53
CA GLU A 198 3.15 4.00 32.66
C GLU A 198 4.47 3.32 33.04
N LEU A 199 5.59 3.85 32.56
CA LEU A 199 6.93 3.32 32.85
C LEU A 199 7.55 3.92 34.13
N GLU A 200 6.91 4.88 34.80
CA GLU A 200 7.41 5.52 36.02
C GLU A 200 7.80 4.52 37.12
N PRO A 201 7.02 3.45 37.39
CA PRO A 201 7.34 2.48 38.45
C PRO A 201 8.59 1.62 38.15
N LEU A 202 9.11 1.65 36.92
CA LEU A 202 10.23 0.82 36.50
C LEU A 202 11.58 1.45 36.86
N ALA A 203 12.59 0.60 36.99
CA ALA A 203 13.97 1.06 37.15
C ALA A 203 14.41 1.96 35.97
N THR A 204 15.14 3.03 36.25
CA THR A 204 15.53 4.06 35.27
C THR A 204 16.12 3.47 33.98
N GLY A 205 17.06 2.52 34.08
CA GLY A 205 17.68 1.92 32.89
C GLY A 205 16.71 1.11 32.03
N LEU A 206 15.73 0.43 32.65
CA LEU A 206 14.69 -0.29 31.90
C LEU A 206 13.73 0.68 31.22
N ARG A 207 13.34 1.75 31.92
CA ARG A 207 12.50 2.82 31.38
C ARG A 207 13.14 3.46 30.16
N GLU A 208 14.41 3.87 30.25
CA GLU A 208 15.15 4.47 29.13
C GLU A 208 15.23 3.54 27.92
N SER A 209 15.47 2.25 28.14
CA SER A 209 15.52 1.23 27.08
C SER A 209 14.17 1.07 26.35
N LEU A 210 13.06 1.00 27.10
CA LEU A 210 11.71 0.88 26.54
C LEU A 210 11.31 2.14 25.78
N TYR A 211 11.64 3.32 26.30
CA TYR A 211 11.45 4.58 25.60
C TYR A 211 12.23 4.65 24.29
N GLY A 212 13.50 4.23 24.30
CA GLY A 212 14.33 4.14 23.10
C GLY A 212 13.69 3.26 22.04
N THR A 213 13.23 2.07 22.44
CA THR A 213 12.53 1.12 21.55
C THR A 213 11.31 1.75 20.86
N VAL A 214 10.47 2.51 21.59
CA VAL A 214 9.28 3.15 21.01
C VAL A 214 9.66 4.24 20.00
N ILE A 215 10.71 5.02 20.29
CA ILE A 215 11.21 6.03 19.37
C ILE A 215 11.77 5.38 18.10
N GLU A 216 12.58 4.33 18.24
CA GLU A 216 13.14 3.58 17.12
C GLU A 216 12.04 2.96 16.26
N HIS A 217 10.98 2.44 16.87
CA HIS A 217 9.82 1.90 16.17
C HIS A 217 9.10 2.97 15.35
N GLY A 218 8.91 4.17 15.93
CA GLY A 218 8.31 5.30 15.21
C GLY A 218 9.16 5.77 14.03
N LEU A 219 10.47 5.88 14.21
CA LEU A 219 11.41 6.21 13.14
C LEU A 219 11.41 5.15 12.04
N ALA A 220 11.47 3.87 12.41
CA ALA A 220 11.36 2.76 11.47
C ALA A 220 10.08 2.86 10.66
N GLY A 221 8.95 3.21 11.29
CA GLY A 221 7.68 3.34 10.59
C GLY A 221 7.58 4.51 9.63
N VAL A 222 8.20 5.65 9.96
CA VAL A 222 8.38 6.77 9.02
C VAL A 222 9.15 6.30 7.78
N LEU A 223 10.30 5.66 7.97
CA LEU A 223 11.18 5.23 6.87
C LEU A 223 10.53 4.13 6.02
N LEU A 224 9.93 3.12 6.64
CA LEU A 224 9.24 2.03 5.94
C LEU A 224 8.09 2.57 5.07
N THR A 225 7.27 3.46 5.62
CA THR A 225 6.12 4.03 4.91
C THR A 225 6.57 4.90 3.73
N SER A 226 7.54 5.77 3.97
CA SER A 226 8.04 6.67 2.94
C SER A 226 8.79 5.92 1.84
N ALA A 227 9.55 4.85 2.16
CA ALA A 227 10.14 3.95 1.16
C ALA A 227 9.04 3.24 0.34
N LEU A 228 8.06 2.62 1.00
CA LEU A 228 6.98 1.87 0.36
C LEU A 228 6.21 2.73 -0.66
N LEU A 229 5.88 3.98 -0.31
CA LEU A 229 5.16 4.88 -1.21
C LEU A 229 6.06 5.51 -2.30
N THR A 230 7.36 5.59 -2.06
CA THR A 230 8.32 6.11 -3.05
C THR A 230 8.60 5.12 -4.18
N VAL A 231 8.56 3.80 -3.91
CA VAL A 231 8.79 2.77 -4.93
C VAL A 231 7.85 2.91 -6.14
N PRO A 232 6.51 2.96 -5.99
CA PRO A 232 5.57 3.20 -7.10
C PRO A 232 5.84 4.49 -7.88
N LEU A 233 6.23 5.57 -7.19
CA LEU A 233 6.58 6.85 -7.81
C LEU A 233 7.77 6.69 -8.75
N VAL A 234 8.88 6.15 -8.23
CA VAL A 234 10.12 6.00 -8.99
C VAL A 234 9.90 5.07 -10.17
N TRP A 235 9.18 3.96 -9.98
CA TRP A 235 8.93 2.98 -11.03
C TRP A 235 8.10 3.58 -12.16
N SER A 236 7.05 4.33 -11.82
CA SER A 236 6.13 4.95 -12.79
C SER A 236 6.78 6.10 -13.56
N VAL A 237 7.49 7.00 -12.87
CA VAL A 237 8.21 8.13 -13.48
C VAL A 237 9.34 7.65 -14.39
N ASN A 238 9.98 6.53 -14.06
CA ASN A 238 11.00 5.96 -14.93
C ASN A 238 10.40 5.30 -16.18
N ARG A 239 9.20 4.73 -16.11
CA ARG A 239 8.63 4.01 -17.25
C ARG A 239 7.90 4.92 -18.25
N TRP A 240 7.15 5.90 -17.77
CA TRP A 240 6.23 6.69 -18.60
C TRP A 240 6.30 8.19 -18.31
N LYS A 241 5.82 9.00 -19.27
CA LYS A 241 5.46 10.38 -19.00
C LYS A 241 4.09 10.39 -18.33
N LEU A 242 4.03 10.84 -17.08
CA LEU A 242 2.82 10.77 -16.28
C LEU A 242 1.89 11.95 -16.59
N PRO A 243 0.58 11.73 -16.78
CA PRO A 243 -0.40 12.80 -16.77
C PRO A 243 -0.55 13.36 -15.35
N PHE A 244 -0.91 14.63 -15.23
CA PHE A 244 -1.29 15.24 -13.96
C PHE A 244 -2.38 14.40 -13.26
N GLY A 245 -2.28 14.27 -11.94
CA GLY A 245 -3.14 13.42 -11.11
C GLY A 245 -2.55 12.03 -10.84
N SER A 246 -1.46 11.65 -11.53
CA SER A 246 -0.84 10.34 -11.35
C SER A 246 -0.20 10.19 -9.98
N LEU A 247 0.60 11.19 -9.57
CA LEU A 247 1.27 11.14 -8.26
C LEU A 247 0.28 11.41 -7.13
N PHE A 248 -0.75 12.21 -7.38
CA PHE A 248 -1.87 12.38 -6.47
C PHE A 248 -2.51 11.04 -6.10
N ILE A 249 -2.82 10.20 -7.09
CA ILE A 249 -3.40 8.86 -6.86
C ILE A 249 -2.44 7.97 -6.07
N LEU A 250 -1.16 7.93 -6.46
CA LEU A 250 -0.17 7.03 -5.85
C LEU A 250 0.11 7.32 -4.37
N PHE A 251 -0.11 8.55 -3.89
CA PHE A 251 0.08 8.91 -2.47
C PHE A 251 -1.24 9.01 -1.72
N THR A 252 -2.26 9.61 -2.31
CA THR A 252 -3.52 9.86 -1.62
C THR A 252 -4.27 8.57 -1.35
N VAL A 253 -4.38 7.68 -2.33
CA VAL A 253 -5.16 6.45 -2.16
C VAL A 253 -4.57 5.55 -1.06
N PRO A 254 -3.25 5.25 -1.04
CA PRO A 254 -2.68 4.47 0.06
C PRO A 254 -2.87 5.13 1.42
N VAL A 255 -2.59 6.42 1.55
CA VAL A 255 -2.73 7.12 2.84
C VAL A 255 -4.18 7.12 3.33
N LEU A 256 -5.16 7.32 2.46
CA LEU A 256 -6.58 7.26 2.84
C LEU A 256 -6.97 5.87 3.36
N PHE A 257 -6.51 4.81 2.70
CA PHE A 257 -6.73 3.45 3.20
C PHE A 257 -6.03 3.21 4.54
N MET A 258 -4.78 3.65 4.69
CA MET A 258 -4.02 3.52 5.95
C MET A 258 -4.67 4.25 7.13
N CYS A 259 -5.46 5.31 6.88
CA CYS A 259 -6.20 6.02 7.93
C CYS A 259 -7.33 5.18 8.55
N ILE A 260 -7.83 4.15 7.84
CA ILE A 260 -8.99 3.36 8.26
C ILE A 260 -8.69 2.56 9.54
N PRO A 261 -7.68 1.66 9.58
CA PRO A 261 -7.51 0.77 10.73
C PRO A 261 -6.97 1.50 11.96
N GLY A 262 -6.13 2.51 11.74
CA GLY A 262 -5.53 3.31 12.82
C GLY A 262 -6.46 4.35 13.44
N GLN A 263 -7.72 4.48 12.97
CA GLN A 263 -8.64 5.56 13.36
C GLN A 263 -8.02 6.96 13.20
N SER A 264 -7.13 7.11 12.20
CA SER A 264 -6.28 8.28 12.00
C SER A 264 -6.81 9.18 10.89
N ALA A 265 -8.13 9.42 10.83
CA ALA A 265 -8.75 10.21 9.74
C ALA A 265 -8.15 11.62 9.59
N TYR A 266 -7.69 12.21 10.69
CA TYR A 266 -6.97 13.49 10.71
C TYR A 266 -5.65 13.49 9.92
N MET A 267 -5.11 12.31 9.57
CA MET A 267 -3.91 12.14 8.71
C MET A 267 -4.22 12.13 7.22
N ALA A 268 -5.49 12.04 6.81
CA ALA A 268 -5.88 12.08 5.41
C ALA A 268 -5.31 13.29 4.64
N PRO A 269 -5.25 14.52 5.21
CA PRO A 269 -4.65 15.67 4.55
C PRO A 269 -3.17 15.46 4.18
N ALA A 270 -2.39 14.67 4.92
CA ALA A 270 -0.98 14.43 4.58
C ALA A 270 -0.83 13.77 3.21
N GLY A 271 -1.66 12.76 2.92
CA GLY A 271 -1.68 12.08 1.62
C GLY A 271 -2.12 13.01 0.49
N ILE A 272 -3.18 13.77 0.72
CA ILE A 272 -3.77 14.71 -0.26
C ILE A 272 -2.76 15.81 -0.62
N VAL A 273 -2.19 16.48 0.39
CA VAL A 273 -1.23 17.57 0.20
C VAL A 273 0.03 17.05 -0.48
N THR A 274 0.58 15.93 -0.02
CA THR A 274 1.77 15.31 -0.62
C THR A 274 1.51 14.93 -2.07
N GLY A 275 0.38 14.29 -2.37
CA GLY A 275 0.03 13.88 -3.71
C GLY A 275 -0.12 15.05 -4.68
N LEU A 276 -0.80 16.13 -4.27
CA LEU A 276 -0.94 17.34 -5.07
C LEU A 276 0.40 18.03 -5.28
N ALA A 277 1.17 18.20 -4.21
CA ALA A 277 2.51 18.78 -4.28
C ALA A 277 3.43 17.97 -5.19
N ALA A 278 3.34 16.64 -5.17
CA ALA A 278 4.12 15.75 -6.03
C ALA A 278 3.79 15.96 -7.52
N ASP A 279 2.51 16.03 -7.89
CA ASP A 279 2.12 16.31 -9.28
C ASP A 279 2.54 17.71 -9.75
N LEU A 280 2.39 18.72 -8.90
CA LEU A 280 2.84 20.08 -9.17
C LEU A 280 4.36 20.15 -9.35
N LEU A 281 5.10 19.51 -8.45
CA LEU A 281 6.56 19.43 -8.50
C LEU A 281 7.04 18.67 -9.75
N TYR A 282 6.39 17.56 -10.10
CA TYR A 282 6.67 16.81 -11.33
C TYR A 282 6.51 17.68 -12.57
N GLY A 283 5.42 18.44 -12.64
CA GLY A 283 5.13 19.38 -13.72
C GLY A 283 6.12 20.55 -13.78
N PHE A 284 6.40 21.18 -12.63
CA PHE A 284 7.30 22.32 -12.50
C PHE A 284 8.75 21.97 -12.87
N LEU A 285 9.27 20.83 -12.36
CA LEU A 285 10.60 20.36 -12.72
C LEU A 285 10.68 20.00 -14.22
N GLY A 286 9.55 19.70 -14.86
CA GLY A 286 9.53 19.09 -16.19
C GLY A 286 10.20 17.72 -16.17
N ALA A 287 10.02 16.97 -15.09
CA ALA A 287 10.56 15.62 -14.97
C ALA A 287 9.91 14.72 -16.03
N SER A 288 10.70 13.84 -16.63
CA SER A 288 10.27 12.98 -17.73
C SER A 288 10.90 11.60 -17.59
N HIS A 289 10.37 10.60 -18.28
CA HIS A 289 10.89 9.21 -18.28
C HIS A 289 12.35 9.07 -18.77
N ARG A 290 12.92 10.09 -19.42
CA ARG A 290 14.35 10.15 -19.80
C ARG A 290 15.24 10.26 -18.56
N ASN A 291 16.44 9.67 -18.60
CA ASN A 291 17.36 9.76 -17.45
C ASN A 291 17.76 11.22 -17.22
N ASN A 292 17.46 11.77 -16.05
CA ASN A 292 17.74 13.16 -15.70
C ASN A 292 17.71 13.32 -14.18
N TRP A 293 18.64 14.11 -13.64
CA TRP A 293 18.74 14.48 -12.22
C TRP A 293 17.42 14.95 -11.60
N LYS A 294 16.53 15.55 -12.39
CA LYS A 294 15.19 15.98 -11.97
C LYS A 294 14.35 14.87 -11.32
N LYS A 295 14.54 13.61 -11.72
CA LYS A 295 13.84 12.47 -11.09
C LYS A 295 14.35 12.20 -9.68
N HIS A 296 15.65 12.34 -9.46
CA HIS A 296 16.26 12.15 -8.15
C HIS A 296 15.80 13.25 -7.18
N VAL A 297 15.64 14.48 -7.67
CA VAL A 297 15.06 15.58 -6.88
C VAL A 297 13.61 15.30 -6.51
N LEU A 298 12.80 14.85 -7.47
CA LEU A 298 11.42 14.44 -7.18
C LEU A 298 11.38 13.31 -6.13
N ALA A 299 12.22 12.29 -6.31
CA ALA A 299 12.31 11.16 -5.40
C ALA A 299 12.85 11.53 -4.01
N ALA A 300 13.62 12.63 -3.89
CA ALA A 300 14.04 13.17 -2.60
C ALA A 300 12.93 13.99 -1.93
N LEU A 301 12.31 14.90 -2.68
CA LEU A 301 11.38 15.89 -2.12
C LEU A 301 10.03 15.29 -1.75
N VAL A 302 9.50 14.34 -2.52
CA VAL A 302 8.17 13.79 -2.27
C VAL A 302 8.07 13.02 -0.93
N PRO A 303 8.95 12.04 -0.61
CA PRO A 303 8.93 11.41 0.71
C PRO A 303 9.27 12.39 1.84
N LEU A 304 10.11 13.41 1.60
CA LEU A 304 10.35 14.47 2.58
C LEU A 304 9.06 15.27 2.87
N LEU A 305 8.30 15.62 1.84
CA LEU A 305 7.01 16.32 1.96
C LEU A 305 5.99 15.46 2.72
N LEU A 306 5.95 14.16 2.45
CA LEU A 306 5.08 13.22 3.16
C LEU A 306 5.40 13.20 4.66
N THR A 307 6.67 12.98 4.99
CA THR A 307 7.15 12.94 6.39
C THR A 307 6.93 14.27 7.09
N GLY A 308 7.20 15.39 6.40
CA GLY A 308 6.94 16.73 6.93
C GLY A 308 5.46 16.99 7.20
N ALA A 309 4.57 16.62 6.27
CA ALA A 309 3.12 16.76 6.44
C ALA A 309 2.60 15.93 7.61
N PHE A 310 3.08 14.69 7.77
CA PHE A 310 2.81 13.86 8.92
C PHE A 310 3.22 14.54 10.23
N LEU A 311 4.49 14.96 10.34
CA LEU A 311 5.00 15.62 11.55
C LEU A 311 4.24 16.90 11.91
N VAL A 312 3.86 17.69 10.89
CA VAL A 312 3.04 18.89 11.09
C VAL A 312 1.66 18.53 11.64
N LEU A 313 0.98 17.54 11.07
CA LEU A 313 -0.34 17.13 11.55
C LEU A 313 -0.27 16.52 12.96
N GLU A 314 0.79 15.77 13.29
CA GLU A 314 1.04 15.31 14.66
C GLU A 314 1.23 16.47 15.63
N HIS A 315 2.05 17.46 15.24
CA HIS A 315 2.24 18.66 16.03
C HIS A 315 0.93 19.40 16.32
N LEU A 316 0.06 19.50 15.30
CA LEU A 316 -1.21 20.20 15.43
C LEU A 316 -2.24 19.44 16.28
N ARG A 317 -2.21 18.10 16.28
CA ARG A 317 -3.16 17.29 17.05
C ARG A 317 -2.76 17.14 18.52
N ASP A 318 -1.54 16.69 18.75
CA ASP A 318 -1.08 16.20 20.05
C ASP A 318 0.25 16.82 20.49
N GLY A 319 0.84 17.69 19.66
CA GLY A 319 2.21 18.16 19.83
C GLY A 319 3.22 17.11 19.39
N LEU A 320 4.40 17.56 18.95
CA LEU A 320 5.52 16.66 18.67
C LEU A 320 6.29 16.40 19.96
N GLY A 321 6.45 15.12 20.31
CA GLY A 321 7.29 14.69 21.42
C GLY A 321 8.75 14.47 21.00
N TRP A 322 9.01 14.34 19.70
CA TRP A 322 10.37 14.18 19.17
C TRP A 322 11.20 15.47 19.26
N PRO A 323 12.46 15.40 19.75
CA PRO A 323 13.36 16.54 19.71
C PRO A 323 13.76 16.89 18.27
N PRO A 324 14.28 18.12 18.04
CA PRO A 324 14.73 18.59 16.73
C PRO A 324 15.60 17.62 15.93
N ALA A 325 16.53 16.94 16.59
CA ALA A 325 17.41 15.98 15.93
C ALA A 325 16.63 14.80 15.29
N LEU A 326 15.56 14.31 15.93
CA LEU A 326 14.82 13.15 15.45
C LEU A 326 13.90 13.51 14.28
N TRP A 327 13.08 14.55 14.41
CA TRP A 327 12.14 14.87 13.33
C TRP A 327 12.87 15.40 12.09
N SER A 328 13.95 16.18 12.25
CA SER A 328 14.77 16.61 11.11
C SER A 328 15.55 15.44 10.49
N GLY A 329 16.09 14.54 11.31
CA GLY A 329 16.74 13.32 10.86
C GLY A 329 15.80 12.42 10.05
N ALA A 330 14.58 12.22 10.54
CA ALA A 330 13.54 11.46 9.84
C ALA A 330 13.22 12.05 8.45
N MET A 331 13.10 13.38 8.33
CA MET A 331 12.87 14.05 7.05
C MET A 331 14.05 13.88 6.08
N VAL A 332 15.28 14.07 6.55
CA VAL A 332 16.49 13.92 5.73
C VAL A 332 16.68 12.48 5.27
N LEU A 333 16.55 11.51 6.17
CA LEU A 333 16.62 10.09 5.83
C LEU A 333 15.52 9.69 4.84
N SER A 334 14.32 10.28 4.99
CA SER A 334 13.22 10.06 4.04
C SER A 334 13.54 10.55 2.63
N ALA A 335 14.31 11.64 2.50
CA ALA A 335 14.80 12.12 1.21
C ALA A 335 15.93 11.25 0.65
N LEU A 336 16.90 10.88 1.49
CA LEU A 336 18.07 10.08 1.09
C LEU A 336 17.67 8.71 0.55
N GLN A 337 16.75 8.00 1.22
CA GLN A 337 16.25 6.71 0.72
C GLN A 337 15.61 6.86 -0.67
N GLY A 338 14.91 7.97 -0.93
CA GLY A 338 14.23 8.20 -2.20
C GLY A 338 15.23 8.44 -3.33
N ILE A 339 16.33 9.15 -3.05
CA ILE A 339 17.47 9.29 -3.95
C ILE A 339 18.06 7.91 -4.28
N VAL A 340 18.35 7.08 -3.26
CA VAL A 340 18.89 5.73 -3.44
C VAL A 340 17.99 4.88 -4.32
N LEU A 341 16.70 4.79 -3.99
CA LEU A 341 15.71 4.06 -4.80
C LEU A 341 15.68 4.56 -6.24
N SER A 342 15.76 5.88 -6.44
CA SER A 342 15.77 6.47 -7.77
C SER A 342 17.02 6.13 -8.58
N HIS A 343 18.19 6.01 -7.95
CA HIS A 343 19.41 5.56 -8.64
C HIS A 343 19.34 4.08 -9.00
N LEU A 344 18.93 3.22 -8.07
CA LEU A 344 18.81 1.77 -8.30
C LEU A 344 17.90 1.45 -9.49
N VAL A 345 16.77 2.15 -9.61
CA VAL A 345 15.84 1.94 -10.73
C VAL A 345 16.38 2.53 -12.04
N ALA A 346 17.18 3.59 -11.99
CA ALA A 346 17.75 4.21 -13.19
C ALA A 346 18.84 3.33 -13.84
N MET A 347 19.66 2.64 -13.04
CA MET A 347 20.74 1.78 -13.54
C MET A 347 20.24 0.67 -14.47
N ASN A 348 19.09 0.06 -14.16
CA ASN A 348 18.51 -1.03 -14.94
C ASN A 348 18.13 -0.65 -16.40
N LYS A 349 18.18 0.64 -16.76
CA LYS A 349 17.95 1.09 -18.14
C LYS A 349 19.21 1.22 -18.98
N GLU A 350 20.36 1.44 -18.36
CA GLU A 350 21.61 1.69 -19.09
C GLU A 350 22.16 0.40 -19.70
N ASP A 351 21.88 -0.76 -19.08
CA ASP A 351 22.28 -2.09 -19.59
C ASP A 351 21.35 -2.64 -20.70
N SER A 352 20.29 -1.91 -21.08
CA SER A 352 19.29 -2.35 -22.06
C SER A 352 19.32 -1.57 -23.39
N ALA A 353 20.30 -0.69 -23.58
CA ALA A 353 20.46 0.17 -24.76
C ALA A 353 21.62 -0.29 -25.64
#